data_AF-Q22PC2-F1
#
_entry.id   AF-Q22PC2-F1
#
_cell.length_a   1.000
_cell.length_b   1.000
_cell.length_c   1.000
_cell.angle_alpha   90.00
_cell.angle_beta   90.00
_cell.angle_gamma   90.00
#
_symmetry.space_group_name_H-M   'P 1'
#
loop_
_entity.id
_entity.type
_entity.pdbx_description
1 polymer ?
#
loop_
_entity_poly.entity_id
_entity_poly.type
_entity_poly.pdbx_seq_one_letter_code
_entity_poly.pdbx_strand_id
1 'polypeptide(L)'
;MSHSQQGQGSQFVKDLLMGGTAGAIAKTVCAPIERVKLLMQSQHTIPELKNNPYTSIGNCFVRCVKEEGPLSLWKGNLANVIRYFPTTAINFATKDFFQRSFVKGINAETQKLQFFLGNTLAGGMAGATSMMFVYPLDYCRTRLANDVGRQYKGLIDCVAKTFKTDGLQGIYRGLSVSLVGIFVYRALYFGTFDTGKRWAFGEDQRKANLFVKFFFAQVCVTFSETVSYPLDTVRRRLMMQSGKGTKDYNGTIDCFKKVHAQEGINGFFKGNLSNVYRSVGSALVLVLYDEFKHWLDSYGKQKN
;
A
#
# COMPACT_ATOMS: atom_id res chain seq x y z
N MET A 1 -4.78 -40.13 -6.27
CA MET A 1 -4.69 -38.74 -6.77
C MET A 1 -5.62 -37.75 -6.06
N SER A 2 -6.65 -38.18 -5.31
CA SER A 2 -7.56 -37.27 -4.57
C SER A 2 -7.02 -36.79 -3.21
N HIS A 3 -6.25 -37.60 -2.49
CA HIS A 3 -5.72 -37.22 -1.17
C HIS A 3 -4.64 -36.12 -1.20
N SER A 4 -3.88 -35.98 -2.29
CA SER A 4 -2.87 -34.93 -2.45
C SER A 4 -3.46 -33.55 -2.75
N GLN A 5 -4.62 -33.48 -3.42
CA GLN A 5 -5.32 -32.22 -3.69
C GLN A 5 -6.05 -31.67 -2.45
N GLN A 6 -6.63 -32.54 -1.60
CA GLN A 6 -7.24 -32.12 -0.32
C GLN A 6 -6.22 -31.50 0.65
N GLY A 7 -5.00 -32.05 0.72
CA GLY A 7 -3.92 -31.51 1.56
C GLY A 7 -3.44 -30.14 1.09
N GLN A 8 -3.32 -29.93 -0.23
CA GLN A 8 -2.91 -28.63 -0.80
C GLN A 8 -3.96 -27.53 -0.60
N GLY A 9 -5.24 -27.85 -0.77
CA GLY A 9 -6.33 -26.88 -0.52
C GLY A 9 -6.42 -26.45 0.94
N SER A 10 -6.28 -27.39 1.88
CA SER A 10 -6.28 -27.09 3.31
C SER A 10 -5.08 -26.23 3.72
N GLN A 11 -3.89 -26.54 3.19
CA GLN A 11 -2.69 -25.75 3.46
C GLN A 11 -2.79 -24.32 2.90
N PHE A 12 -3.31 -24.17 1.68
CA PHE A 12 -3.55 -22.85 1.08
C PHE A 12 -4.48 -21.99 1.94
N VAL A 13 -5.61 -22.54 2.39
CA VAL A 13 -6.56 -21.80 3.25
C VAL A 13 -5.91 -21.41 4.57
N LYS A 14 -5.13 -22.30 5.19
CA LYS A 14 -4.37 -21.97 6.41
C LYS A 14 -3.39 -20.84 6.18
N ASP A 15 -2.59 -20.90 5.12
CA ASP A 15 -1.59 -19.87 4.82
C ASP A 15 -2.25 -18.52 4.48
N LEU A 16 -3.38 -18.53 3.76
CA LEU A 16 -4.17 -17.35 3.46
C LEU A 16 -4.76 -16.71 4.73
N LEU A 17 -5.32 -17.53 5.64
CA LEU A 17 -5.88 -17.03 6.90
C LEU A 17 -4.79 -16.51 7.84
N MET A 18 -3.65 -17.19 7.95
CA MET A 18 -2.53 -16.75 8.78
C MET A 18 -1.93 -15.44 8.24
N GLY A 19 -1.63 -15.38 6.95
CA GLY A 19 -1.13 -14.17 6.31
C GLY A 19 -2.15 -13.03 6.37
N GLY A 20 -3.45 -13.36 6.21
CA GLY A 20 -4.56 -12.44 6.31
C GLY A 20 -4.70 -11.81 7.69
N THR A 21 -4.65 -12.62 8.75
CA THR A 21 -4.70 -12.16 10.14
C THR A 21 -3.49 -11.30 10.50
N ALA A 22 -2.27 -11.75 10.16
CA ALA A 22 -1.05 -10.97 10.38
C ALA A 22 -1.14 -9.60 9.70
N GLY A 23 -1.57 -9.59 8.43
CA GLY A 23 -1.82 -8.38 7.67
C GLY A 23 -2.87 -7.47 8.31
N ALA A 24 -3.99 -8.04 8.76
CA ALA A 24 -5.06 -7.29 9.43
C ALA A 24 -4.60 -6.63 10.73
N ILE A 25 -3.80 -7.32 11.54
CA ILE A 25 -3.21 -6.79 12.77
C ILE A 25 -2.25 -5.64 12.42
N ALA A 26 -1.29 -5.87 11.52
CA ALA A 26 -0.33 -4.85 11.11
C ALA A 26 -1.02 -3.60 10.56
N LYS A 27 -2.05 -3.76 9.72
CA LYS A 27 -2.84 -2.65 9.20
C LYS A 27 -3.62 -1.91 10.28
N THR A 28 -4.15 -2.62 11.27
CA THR A 28 -4.92 -2.01 12.36
C THR A 28 -4.03 -1.26 13.34
N VAL A 29 -2.86 -1.79 13.67
CA VAL A 29 -1.85 -1.11 14.50
C VAL A 29 -1.35 0.17 13.80
N CYS A 30 -1.11 0.11 12.49
CA CYS A 30 -0.64 1.25 11.72
C CYS A 30 -1.75 2.19 11.19
N ALA A 31 -3.03 1.89 11.43
CA ALA A 31 -4.14 2.68 10.91
C ALA A 31 -4.10 4.16 11.33
N PRO A 32 -3.76 4.51 12.59
CA PRO A 32 -3.69 5.92 13.02
C PRO A 32 -2.70 6.75 12.19
N ILE A 33 -1.47 6.28 12.03
CA ILE A 33 -0.45 7.00 11.25
C ILE A 33 -0.79 7.01 9.76
N GLU A 34 -1.44 5.96 9.27
CA GLU A 34 -1.89 5.88 7.89
C GLU A 34 -3.05 6.85 7.60
N ARG A 35 -3.94 7.08 8.55
CA ARG A 35 -4.95 8.13 8.42
C ARG A 35 -4.31 9.52 8.40
N VAL A 36 -3.37 9.80 9.30
CA VAL A 36 -2.63 11.09 9.31
C VAL A 36 -1.89 11.30 7.98
N LYS A 37 -1.27 10.26 7.40
CA LYS A 37 -0.70 10.30 6.05
C LYS A 37 -1.74 10.78 5.04
N LEU A 38 -2.88 10.10 4.96
CA LEU A 38 -3.91 10.36 3.94
C LEU A 38 -4.49 11.78 4.06
N LEU A 39 -4.76 12.24 5.29
CA LEU A 39 -5.22 13.59 5.58
C LEU A 39 -4.20 14.63 5.14
N MET A 40 -2.93 14.50 5.56
CA MET A 40 -1.89 15.45 5.18
C MET A 40 -1.67 15.51 3.66
N GLN A 41 -1.76 14.36 2.99
CA GLN A 41 -1.56 14.22 1.54
C GLN A 41 -2.69 14.86 0.73
N SER A 42 -3.92 14.89 1.27
CA SER A 42 -5.13 15.28 0.53
C SER A 42 -5.86 16.50 1.10
N GLN A 43 -5.39 17.10 2.20
CA GLN A 43 -6.09 18.18 2.93
C GLN A 43 -6.53 19.36 2.05
N HIS A 44 -5.77 19.72 1.02
CA HIS A 44 -6.13 20.81 0.10
C HIS A 44 -7.37 20.51 -0.74
N THR A 45 -7.69 19.24 -0.89
CA THR A 45 -8.90 18.80 -1.59
C THR A 45 -10.09 18.68 -0.63
N ILE A 46 -9.91 18.88 0.68
CA ILE A 46 -10.95 18.73 1.70
C ILE A 46 -11.53 20.14 1.99
N PRO A 47 -12.80 20.42 1.63
CA PRO A 47 -13.40 21.74 1.83
C PRO A 47 -13.32 22.24 3.28
N GLU A 48 -13.53 21.35 4.24
CA GLU A 48 -13.53 21.61 5.68
C GLU A 48 -12.16 22.08 6.20
N LEU A 49 -11.07 21.81 5.46
CA LEU A 49 -9.71 22.14 5.87
C LEU A 49 -9.10 23.32 5.09
N LYS A 50 -9.83 23.92 4.13
CA LYS A 50 -9.31 25.04 3.31
C LYS A 50 -8.82 26.23 4.14
N ASN A 51 -9.58 26.58 5.18
CA ASN A 51 -9.30 27.74 6.03
C ASN A 51 -8.46 27.39 7.28
N ASN A 52 -8.35 26.11 7.62
CA ASN A 52 -7.63 25.65 8.80
C ASN A 52 -6.90 24.33 8.51
N PRO A 53 -5.86 24.35 7.63
CA PRO A 53 -5.11 23.17 7.26
C PRO A 53 -4.30 22.62 8.45
N TYR A 54 -3.94 21.35 8.37
CA TYR A 54 -3.05 20.73 9.35
C TYR A 54 -1.62 21.23 9.16
N THR A 55 -1.02 21.76 10.24
CA THR A 55 0.32 22.36 10.20
C THR A 55 1.44 21.32 10.30
N SER A 56 1.19 20.21 10.98
CA SER A 56 2.16 19.14 11.20
C SER A 56 1.48 17.79 11.44
N ILE A 57 2.27 16.70 11.45
CA ILE A 57 1.81 15.35 11.78
C ILE A 57 1.18 15.33 13.18
N GLY A 58 1.85 15.93 14.16
CA GLY A 58 1.35 16.01 15.54
C GLY A 58 0.07 16.84 15.65
N ASN A 59 0.01 17.98 14.96
CA ASN A 59 -1.21 18.79 14.90
C ASN A 59 -2.38 18.02 14.28
N CYS A 60 -2.17 17.32 13.17
CA CYS A 60 -3.18 16.48 12.53
C CYS A 60 -3.68 15.37 13.47
N PHE A 61 -2.76 14.65 14.11
CA PHE A 61 -3.10 13.58 15.05
C PHE A 61 -3.93 14.09 16.23
N VAL A 62 -3.48 15.16 16.90
CA VAL A 62 -4.16 15.74 18.06
C VAL A 62 -5.55 16.26 17.66
N ARG A 63 -5.66 16.94 16.52
CA ARG A 63 -6.95 17.45 16.03
C ARG A 63 -7.92 16.32 15.68
N CYS A 64 -7.46 15.24 15.04
CA CYS A 64 -8.31 14.07 14.80
C CYS A 64 -8.94 13.53 16.10
N VAL A 65 -8.13 13.40 17.16
CA VAL A 65 -8.61 12.91 18.46
C VAL A 65 -9.55 13.91 19.13
N LYS A 66 -9.20 15.21 19.13
CA LYS A 66 -9.99 16.26 19.80
C LYS A 66 -11.30 16.61 19.08
N GLU A 67 -11.29 16.69 17.76
CA GLU A 67 -12.42 17.16 16.95
C GLU A 67 -13.39 16.02 16.59
N GLU A 68 -12.88 14.80 16.39
CA GLU A 68 -13.71 13.67 15.92
C GLU A 68 -13.78 12.49 16.90
N GLY A 69 -12.96 12.50 17.96
CA GLY A 69 -12.82 11.43 18.93
C GLY A 69 -11.68 10.45 18.60
N PRO A 70 -11.21 9.67 19.59
CA PRO A 70 -10.03 8.79 19.42
C PRO A 70 -10.22 7.68 18.38
N LEU A 71 -11.42 7.11 18.27
CA LEU A 71 -11.74 6.06 17.30
C LEU A 71 -11.71 6.56 15.85
N SER A 72 -11.74 7.89 15.63
CA SER A 72 -11.66 8.47 14.30
C SER A 72 -10.35 8.09 13.58
N LEU A 73 -9.27 7.81 14.31
CA LEU A 73 -7.97 7.38 13.77
C LEU A 73 -8.06 6.10 12.92
N TRP A 74 -9.09 5.27 13.11
CA TRP A 74 -9.33 4.05 12.34
C TRP A 74 -10.36 4.21 11.21
N LYS A 75 -10.80 5.44 10.90
CA LYS A 75 -11.69 5.69 9.75
C LYS A 75 -11.07 5.14 8.46
N GLY A 76 -11.85 4.30 7.77
CA GLY A 76 -11.41 3.60 6.55
C GLY A 76 -10.57 2.34 6.77
N ASN A 77 -10.21 1.97 8.01
CA ASN A 77 -9.40 0.78 8.27
C ASN A 77 -10.11 -0.52 7.87
N LEU A 78 -11.43 -0.60 8.01
CA LEU A 78 -12.19 -1.78 7.57
C LEU A 78 -11.94 -2.11 6.10
N ALA A 79 -11.95 -1.10 5.22
CA ALA A 79 -11.64 -1.27 3.81
C ALA A 79 -10.20 -1.79 3.61
N ASN A 80 -9.24 -1.31 4.42
CA ASN A 80 -7.85 -1.74 4.36
C ASN A 80 -7.66 -3.20 4.75
N VAL A 81 -8.35 -3.65 5.81
CA VAL A 81 -8.32 -5.04 6.28
C VAL A 81 -8.97 -5.97 5.26
N ILE A 82 -10.18 -5.64 4.81
CA ILE A 82 -10.91 -6.44 3.81
C ILE A 82 -10.08 -6.58 2.54
N ARG A 83 -9.44 -5.50 2.07
CA ARG A 83 -8.62 -5.48 0.86
C ARG A 83 -7.45 -6.47 0.88
N TYR A 84 -6.92 -6.77 2.06
CA TYR A 84 -5.73 -7.62 2.17
C TYR A 84 -5.97 -9.05 1.67
N PHE A 85 -7.15 -9.62 1.96
CA PHE A 85 -7.53 -10.97 1.54
C PHE A 85 -7.61 -11.16 0.02
N PRO A 86 -8.42 -10.39 -0.74
CA PRO A 86 -8.49 -10.51 -2.20
C PRO A 86 -7.16 -10.12 -2.86
N THR A 87 -6.42 -9.14 -2.33
CA THR A 87 -5.07 -8.83 -2.84
C THR A 87 -4.14 -10.04 -2.70
N THR A 88 -4.14 -10.71 -1.56
CA THR A 88 -3.29 -11.88 -1.32
C THR A 88 -3.71 -13.05 -2.22
N ALA A 89 -5.01 -13.31 -2.32
CA ALA A 89 -5.54 -14.38 -3.17
C ALA A 89 -5.21 -14.16 -4.66
N ILE A 90 -5.42 -12.94 -5.18
CA ILE A 90 -5.09 -12.61 -6.58
C ILE A 90 -3.59 -12.71 -6.81
N ASN A 91 -2.77 -12.15 -5.91
CA ASN A 91 -1.31 -12.25 -6.04
C ASN A 91 -0.86 -13.71 -6.06
N PHE A 92 -1.42 -14.56 -5.20
CA PHE A 92 -1.11 -16.00 -5.21
C PHE A 92 -1.49 -16.64 -6.55
N ALA A 93 -2.67 -16.34 -7.08
CA ALA A 93 -3.14 -16.87 -8.36
C ALA A 93 -2.31 -16.38 -9.56
N THR A 94 -1.83 -15.14 -9.55
CA THR A 94 -1.19 -14.52 -10.73
C THR A 94 0.34 -14.53 -10.69
N LYS A 95 0.96 -14.61 -9.51
CA LYS A 95 2.41 -14.46 -9.34
C LYS A 95 3.17 -15.50 -10.15
N ASP A 96 2.79 -16.77 -10.05
CA ASP A 96 3.45 -17.86 -10.77
C ASP A 96 3.29 -17.75 -12.27
N PHE A 97 2.10 -17.35 -12.73
CA PHE A 97 1.84 -17.11 -14.15
C PHE A 97 2.80 -16.05 -14.70
N PHE A 98 2.85 -14.87 -14.10
CA PHE A 98 3.70 -13.79 -14.59
C PHE A 98 5.20 -14.05 -14.40
N GLN A 99 5.60 -14.69 -13.30
CA GLN A 99 6.99 -15.14 -13.12
C GLN A 99 7.40 -16.13 -14.21
N ARG A 100 6.53 -17.09 -14.55
CA ARG A 100 6.80 -18.02 -15.65
C ARG A 100 6.86 -17.34 -17.01
N SER A 101 6.01 -16.34 -17.25
CA SER A 101 5.98 -15.62 -18.54
C SER A 101 7.19 -14.70 -18.75
N PHE A 102 7.66 -14.02 -17.71
CA PHE A 102 8.66 -12.96 -17.85
C PHE A 102 10.05 -13.29 -17.30
N VAL A 103 10.19 -14.34 -16.49
CA VAL A 103 11.46 -14.67 -15.80
C VAL A 103 11.97 -16.07 -16.14
N LYS A 104 11.08 -17.03 -16.45
CA LYS A 104 11.49 -18.41 -16.77
C LYS A 104 12.45 -18.44 -17.94
N GLY A 105 13.59 -19.10 -17.76
CA GLY A 105 14.64 -19.23 -18.78
C GLY A 105 15.67 -18.10 -18.77
N ILE A 106 15.52 -17.08 -17.92
CA ILE A 106 16.51 -16.02 -17.74
C ILE A 106 17.46 -16.40 -16.61
N ASN A 107 18.76 -16.41 -16.88
CA ASN A 107 19.76 -16.64 -15.84
C ASN A 107 20.07 -15.33 -15.09
N ALA A 108 19.83 -15.32 -13.77
CA ALA A 108 19.99 -14.12 -12.94
C ALA A 108 21.44 -13.60 -12.86
N GLU A 109 22.44 -14.47 -13.03
CA GLU A 109 23.85 -14.10 -12.91
C GLU A 109 24.42 -13.55 -14.22
N THR A 110 24.08 -14.16 -15.35
CA THR A 110 24.58 -13.76 -16.67
C THR A 110 23.72 -12.69 -17.34
N GLN A 111 22.40 -12.73 -17.16
CA GLN A 111 21.43 -11.86 -17.85
C GLN A 111 20.76 -10.87 -16.88
N LYS A 112 21.56 -10.13 -16.12
CA LYS A 112 21.10 -9.25 -15.03
C LYS A 112 20.01 -8.25 -15.44
N LEU A 113 20.19 -7.57 -16.58
CA LEU A 113 19.20 -6.58 -17.05
C LEU A 113 17.87 -7.25 -17.41
N GLN A 114 17.92 -8.40 -18.10
CA GLN A 114 16.71 -9.15 -18.47
C GLN A 114 16.01 -9.70 -17.22
N PHE A 115 16.77 -10.17 -16.23
CA PHE A 115 16.23 -10.64 -14.97
C PHE A 115 15.56 -9.51 -14.17
N PHE A 116 16.19 -8.32 -14.14
CA PHE A 116 15.64 -7.13 -13.52
C PHE A 116 14.33 -6.68 -14.21
N LEU A 117 14.34 -6.57 -15.53
CA LEU A 117 13.16 -6.19 -16.32
C LEU A 117 12.05 -7.25 -16.19
N GLY A 118 12.39 -8.53 -16.26
CA GLY A 118 11.47 -9.65 -16.09
C GLY A 118 10.79 -9.64 -14.73
N ASN A 119 11.54 -9.44 -13.64
CA ASN A 119 10.96 -9.33 -12.29
C ASN A 119 10.10 -8.07 -12.12
N THR A 120 10.53 -6.95 -12.69
CA THR A 120 9.77 -5.70 -12.67
C THR A 120 8.45 -5.86 -13.41
N LEU A 121 8.46 -6.47 -14.60
CA LEU A 121 7.26 -6.76 -15.38
C LEU A 121 6.37 -7.77 -14.67
N ALA A 122 6.93 -8.87 -14.15
CA ALA A 122 6.15 -9.87 -13.45
C ALA A 122 5.47 -9.31 -12.19
N GLY A 123 6.23 -8.58 -11.36
CA GLY A 123 5.72 -7.95 -10.15
C GLY A 123 4.75 -6.79 -10.45
N GLY A 124 5.02 -6.05 -11.52
CA GLY A 124 4.17 -4.94 -11.98
C GLY A 124 2.83 -5.42 -12.51
N MET A 125 2.83 -6.46 -13.36
CA MET A 125 1.62 -7.07 -13.90
C MET A 125 0.78 -7.76 -12.82
N ALA A 126 1.39 -8.52 -11.92
CA ALA A 126 0.67 -9.09 -10.77
C ALA A 126 0.01 -8.00 -9.91
N GLY A 127 0.76 -6.92 -9.61
CA GLY A 127 0.24 -5.78 -8.87
C GLY A 127 -0.89 -5.05 -9.62
N ALA A 128 -0.75 -4.87 -10.93
CA ALA A 128 -1.76 -4.26 -11.79
C ALA A 128 -3.05 -5.09 -11.82
N THR A 129 -2.95 -6.41 -12.02
CA THR A 129 -4.11 -7.30 -11.98
C THR A 129 -4.80 -7.24 -10.64
N SER A 130 -4.09 -7.34 -9.51
CA SER A 130 -4.72 -7.18 -8.20
C SER A 130 -5.39 -5.82 -8.07
N MET A 131 -4.74 -4.75 -8.50
CA MET A 131 -5.25 -3.39 -8.39
C MET A 131 -6.56 -3.24 -9.17
N MET A 132 -6.69 -3.84 -10.35
CA MET A 132 -7.93 -3.79 -11.14
C MET A 132 -9.15 -4.32 -10.38
N PHE A 133 -9.00 -5.33 -9.53
CA PHE A 133 -10.11 -5.88 -8.76
C PHE A 133 -10.31 -5.16 -7.42
N VAL A 134 -9.22 -4.80 -6.74
CA VAL A 134 -9.31 -4.25 -5.37
C VAL A 134 -9.37 -2.72 -5.31
N TYR A 135 -9.27 -2.03 -6.45
CA TYR A 135 -9.29 -0.56 -6.51
C TYR A 135 -10.50 0.07 -5.79
N PRO A 136 -11.73 -0.47 -5.87
CA PRO A 136 -12.87 0.09 -5.15
C PRO A 136 -12.66 0.15 -3.63
N LEU A 137 -11.99 -0.86 -3.05
CA LEU A 137 -11.67 -0.88 -1.63
C LEU A 137 -10.61 0.17 -1.29
N ASP A 138 -9.59 0.33 -2.15
CA ASP A 138 -8.57 1.38 -2.02
C ASP A 138 -9.19 2.78 -2.10
N TYR A 139 -10.14 2.98 -3.03
CA TYR A 139 -10.90 4.22 -3.18
C TYR A 139 -11.69 4.53 -1.91
N CYS A 140 -12.53 3.59 -1.44
CA CYS A 140 -13.35 3.80 -0.24
C CYS A 140 -12.50 4.06 0.99
N ARG A 141 -11.40 3.33 1.14
CA ARG A 141 -10.44 3.54 2.19
C ARG A 141 -9.91 4.98 2.21
N THR A 142 -9.49 5.51 1.05
CA THR A 142 -9.01 6.90 0.94
C THR A 142 -10.11 7.91 1.23
N ARG A 143 -11.32 7.70 0.71
CA ARG A 143 -12.46 8.61 0.96
C ARG A 143 -12.84 8.66 2.42
N LEU A 144 -12.99 7.50 3.07
CA LEU A 144 -13.37 7.40 4.48
C LEU A 144 -12.29 7.96 5.41
N ALA A 145 -11.00 7.73 5.11
CA ALA A 145 -9.92 8.27 5.92
C ALA A 145 -9.86 9.81 5.90
N ASN A 146 -10.23 10.41 4.76
CA ASN A 146 -10.30 11.86 4.54
C ASN A 146 -11.68 12.46 4.88
N ASP A 147 -12.62 11.65 5.37
CA ASP A 147 -13.97 12.10 5.67
C ASP A 147 -14.05 12.80 7.03
N VAL A 148 -13.63 14.06 7.05
CA VAL A 148 -13.74 14.96 8.23
C VAL A 148 -15.20 15.40 8.42
N GLY A 149 -15.93 15.66 7.33
CA GLY A 149 -17.32 16.14 7.35
C GLY A 149 -18.41 15.08 7.58
N ARG A 150 -18.05 13.81 7.79
CA ARG A 150 -18.99 12.67 7.94
C ARG A 150 -19.94 12.50 6.74
N GLN A 151 -19.41 12.67 5.54
CA GLN A 151 -20.11 12.50 4.26
C GLN A 151 -20.57 11.06 4.03
N TYR A 152 -19.90 10.07 4.64
CA TYR A 152 -20.18 8.65 4.43
C TYR A 152 -20.50 7.90 5.73
N LYS A 153 -21.51 7.03 5.67
CA LYS A 153 -21.86 6.12 6.78
C LYS A 153 -20.94 4.89 6.84
N GLY A 154 -20.21 4.59 5.77
CA GLY A 154 -19.32 3.45 5.69
C GLY A 154 -18.89 3.12 4.26
N LEU A 155 -18.31 1.93 4.08
CA LEU A 155 -17.76 1.48 2.80
C LEU A 155 -18.83 1.39 1.70
N ILE A 156 -19.96 0.71 2.00
CA ILE A 156 -21.04 0.51 1.03
C ILE A 156 -21.67 1.84 0.63
N ASP A 157 -21.93 2.72 1.61
CA ASP A 157 -22.46 4.06 1.35
C ASP A 157 -21.50 4.91 0.49
N CYS A 158 -20.18 4.78 0.72
CA CYS A 158 -19.16 5.44 -0.10
C CYS A 158 -19.18 4.97 -1.56
N VAL A 159 -19.30 3.66 -1.80
CA VAL A 159 -19.43 3.12 -3.17
C VAL A 159 -20.73 3.59 -3.80
N ALA A 160 -21.87 3.40 -3.11
CA ALA A 160 -23.20 3.68 -3.63
C ALA A 160 -23.36 5.16 -4.02
N LYS A 161 -22.96 6.08 -3.12
CA LYS A 161 -23.00 7.52 -3.41
C LYS A 161 -22.12 7.90 -4.59
N THR A 162 -20.88 7.40 -4.63
CA THR A 162 -19.95 7.69 -5.73
C THR A 162 -20.47 7.14 -7.06
N PHE A 163 -21.00 5.92 -7.06
CA PHE A 163 -21.54 5.29 -8.26
C PHE A 163 -22.74 6.05 -8.79
N LYS A 164 -23.62 6.54 -7.91
CA LYS A 164 -24.78 7.36 -8.30
C LYS A 164 -24.39 8.69 -8.95
N THR A 165 -23.29 9.31 -8.54
CA THR A 165 -22.88 10.63 -9.07
C THR A 165 -21.95 10.53 -10.29
N ASP A 166 -20.96 9.63 -10.24
CA ASP A 166 -19.83 9.59 -11.19
C ASP A 166 -19.69 8.22 -11.89
N GLY A 167 -20.57 7.27 -11.59
CA GLY A 167 -20.52 5.90 -12.12
C GLY A 167 -19.25 5.14 -11.73
N LEU A 168 -18.91 4.12 -12.54
CA LEU A 168 -17.68 3.35 -12.37
C LEU A 168 -16.42 4.21 -12.51
N GLN A 169 -16.45 5.20 -13.39
CA GLN A 169 -15.30 6.09 -13.61
C GLN A 169 -14.92 6.87 -12.35
N GLY A 170 -15.90 7.23 -11.51
CA GLY A 170 -15.65 7.87 -10.21
C GLY A 170 -14.86 6.97 -9.25
N ILE A 171 -15.21 5.69 -9.18
CA ILE A 171 -14.56 4.71 -8.29
C ILE A 171 -13.13 4.42 -8.77
N TYR A 172 -12.91 4.33 -10.08
CA TYR A 172 -11.61 4.01 -10.69
C TYR A 172 -10.75 5.23 -11.01
N ARG A 173 -11.15 6.43 -10.56
CA ARG A 173 -10.39 7.66 -10.82
C ARG A 173 -9.00 7.58 -10.17
N GLY A 174 -7.97 7.83 -10.96
CA GLY A 174 -6.56 7.68 -10.56
C GLY A 174 -5.97 6.29 -10.81
N LEU A 175 -6.71 5.34 -11.39
CA LEU A 175 -6.18 3.99 -11.66
C LEU A 175 -4.94 4.04 -12.56
N SER A 176 -4.94 4.82 -13.64
CA SER A 176 -3.80 4.90 -14.57
C SER A 176 -2.48 5.30 -13.89
N VAL A 177 -2.51 6.36 -13.07
CA VAL A 177 -1.33 6.79 -12.31
C VAL A 177 -0.93 5.77 -11.24
N SER A 178 -1.90 5.02 -10.71
CA SER A 178 -1.63 3.92 -9.77
C SER A 178 -0.87 2.78 -10.44
N LEU A 179 -1.28 2.41 -11.67
CA LEU A 179 -0.61 1.36 -12.43
C LEU A 179 0.84 1.76 -12.74
N VAL A 180 1.06 2.98 -13.24
CA VAL A 180 2.41 3.52 -13.46
C VAL A 180 3.22 3.51 -12.17
N GLY A 181 2.63 3.95 -11.05
CA GLY A 181 3.25 3.94 -9.73
C GLY A 181 3.71 2.57 -9.27
N ILE A 182 2.95 1.50 -9.58
CA ILE A 182 3.34 0.13 -9.26
C ILE A 182 4.63 -0.26 -10.01
N PHE A 183 4.73 0.02 -11.31
CA PHE A 183 5.93 -0.31 -12.08
C PHE A 183 7.14 0.50 -11.62
N VAL A 184 6.98 1.80 -11.39
CA VAL A 184 8.05 2.66 -10.88
C VAL A 184 8.54 2.18 -9.52
N TYR A 185 7.62 1.91 -8.59
CA TYR A 185 7.97 1.36 -7.27
C TYR A 185 8.71 0.03 -7.38
N ARG A 186 8.23 -0.90 -8.22
CA ARG A 186 8.85 -2.23 -8.39
C ARG A 186 10.24 -2.14 -9.02
N ALA A 187 10.41 -1.30 -10.04
CA ALA A 187 11.69 -1.07 -10.68
C ALA A 187 12.71 -0.51 -9.68
N LEU A 188 12.32 0.49 -8.89
CA LEU A 188 13.17 1.07 -7.85
C LEU A 188 13.49 0.07 -6.75
N TYR A 189 12.49 -0.68 -6.29
CA TYR A 189 12.66 -1.68 -5.24
C TYR A 189 13.64 -2.77 -5.67
N PHE A 190 13.43 -3.41 -6.83
CA PHE A 190 14.35 -4.45 -7.30
C PHE A 190 15.73 -3.87 -7.64
N GLY A 191 15.79 -2.70 -8.27
CA GLY A 191 17.05 -2.08 -8.68
C GLY A 191 17.92 -1.72 -7.48
N THR A 192 17.32 -1.11 -6.44
CA THR A 192 18.04 -0.77 -5.21
C THR A 192 18.32 -1.98 -4.34
N PHE A 193 17.40 -2.94 -4.26
CA PHE A 193 17.59 -4.14 -3.44
C PHE A 193 18.69 -5.04 -4.02
N ASP A 194 18.71 -5.27 -5.34
CA ASP A 194 19.71 -6.14 -5.97
C ASP A 194 21.09 -5.49 -6.01
N THR A 195 21.18 -4.19 -6.32
CA THR A 195 22.44 -3.45 -6.26
C THR A 195 22.95 -3.32 -4.83
N GLY A 196 22.05 -2.96 -3.90
CA GLY A 196 22.37 -2.70 -2.51
C GLY A 196 22.78 -3.96 -1.74
N LYS A 197 22.13 -5.12 -2.00
CA LYS A 197 22.50 -6.39 -1.34
C LYS A 197 23.96 -6.75 -1.60
N ARG A 198 24.42 -6.57 -2.85
CA ARG A 198 25.79 -6.91 -3.24
C ARG A 198 26.81 -6.02 -2.54
N TRP A 199 26.52 -4.73 -2.43
CA TRP A 199 27.39 -3.79 -1.73
C TRP A 199 27.37 -3.99 -0.20
N ALA A 200 26.19 -4.23 0.37
CA ALA A 200 26.00 -4.31 1.81
C ALA A 200 26.40 -5.66 2.44
N PHE A 201 26.28 -6.77 1.71
CA PHE A 201 26.45 -8.12 2.27
C PHE A 201 27.48 -8.99 1.54
N GLY A 202 28.07 -8.51 0.44
CA GLY A 202 29.00 -9.31 -0.37
C GLY A 202 28.37 -10.63 -0.86
N GLU A 203 29.18 -11.69 -0.97
CA GLU A 203 28.71 -13.02 -1.38
C GLU A 203 28.03 -13.82 -0.26
N ASP A 204 28.32 -13.50 1.01
CA ASP A 204 27.93 -14.33 2.16
C ASP A 204 26.72 -13.78 2.93
N GLN A 205 25.57 -13.71 2.25
CA GLN A 205 24.31 -13.16 2.77
C GLN A 205 23.79 -13.86 4.03
N ARG A 206 24.28 -15.06 4.35
CA ARG A 206 23.81 -15.88 5.48
C ARG A 206 24.35 -15.39 6.83
N LYS A 207 25.49 -14.67 6.85
CA LYS A 207 26.12 -14.19 8.10
C LYS A 207 25.57 -12.88 8.65
N ALA A 208 24.83 -12.10 7.86
CA ALA A 208 24.30 -10.83 8.33
C ALA A 208 23.14 -11.01 9.33
N ASN A 209 23.23 -10.30 10.46
CA ASN A 209 22.22 -10.25 11.51
C ASN A 209 20.87 -9.79 10.94
N LEU A 210 19.78 -10.37 11.46
CA LEU A 210 18.39 -10.03 11.12
C LEU A 210 18.13 -8.52 11.15
N PHE A 211 18.65 -7.80 12.16
CA PHE A 211 18.49 -6.35 12.25
C PHE A 211 19.13 -5.62 11.06
N VAL A 212 20.32 -6.03 10.63
CA VAL A 212 21.01 -5.39 9.49
C VAL A 212 20.23 -5.63 8.20
N LYS A 213 19.74 -6.86 7.98
CA LYS A 213 18.88 -7.19 6.84
C LYS A 213 17.57 -6.40 6.85
N PHE A 214 16.97 -6.25 8.03
CA PHE A 214 15.74 -5.47 8.22
C PHE A 214 15.95 -4.01 7.87
N PHE A 215 16.94 -3.34 8.47
CA PHE A 215 17.19 -1.92 8.21
C PHE A 215 17.62 -1.66 6.78
N PHE A 216 18.44 -2.55 6.19
CA PHE A 216 18.77 -2.48 4.76
C PHE A 216 17.51 -2.54 3.89
N ALA A 217 16.62 -3.51 4.14
CA ALA A 217 15.37 -3.62 3.40
C ALA A 217 14.49 -2.37 3.59
N GLN A 218 14.42 -1.81 4.81
CA GLN A 218 13.67 -0.58 5.08
C GLN A 218 14.24 0.64 4.34
N VAL A 219 15.56 0.75 4.19
CA VAL A 219 16.18 1.81 3.39
C VAL A 219 15.77 1.69 1.91
N CYS A 220 15.86 0.49 1.33
CA CYS A 220 15.44 0.25 -0.06
C CYS A 220 13.94 0.54 -0.27
N VAL A 221 13.09 0.09 0.65
CA VAL A 221 11.64 0.35 0.61
C VAL A 221 11.36 1.85 0.74
N THR A 222 11.96 2.52 1.72
CA THR A 222 11.75 3.95 1.97
C THR A 222 12.18 4.80 0.77
N PHE A 223 13.32 4.47 0.17
CA PHE A 223 13.79 5.13 -1.05
C PHE A 223 12.79 4.94 -2.21
N SER A 224 12.38 3.70 -2.46
CA SER A 224 11.45 3.36 -3.55
C SER A 224 10.09 4.02 -3.36
N GLU A 225 9.55 4.00 -2.13
CA GLU A 225 8.29 4.66 -1.79
C GLU A 225 8.41 6.19 -1.94
N THR A 226 9.52 6.78 -1.49
CA THR A 226 9.72 8.25 -1.56
C THR A 226 9.79 8.72 -3.00
N VAL A 227 10.59 8.07 -3.85
CA VAL A 227 10.71 8.46 -5.27
C VAL A 227 9.40 8.25 -6.03
N SER A 228 8.64 7.19 -5.71
CA SER A 228 7.31 6.96 -6.31
C SER A 228 6.17 7.74 -5.66
N TYR A 229 6.43 8.45 -4.55
CA TYR A 229 5.41 9.13 -3.75
C TYR A 229 4.60 10.20 -4.51
N PRO A 230 5.18 10.99 -5.44
CA PRO A 230 4.40 11.92 -6.25
C PRO A 230 3.23 11.26 -7.01
N LEU A 231 3.41 10.02 -7.46
CA LEU A 231 2.37 9.24 -8.15
C LEU A 231 1.25 8.84 -7.18
N ASP A 232 1.58 8.47 -5.92
CA ASP A 232 0.58 8.21 -4.88
C ASP A 232 -0.18 9.49 -4.51
N THR A 233 0.49 10.63 -4.41
CA THR A 233 -0.18 11.92 -4.12
C THR A 233 -1.16 12.31 -5.21
N VAL A 234 -0.77 12.23 -6.48
CA VAL A 234 -1.69 12.49 -7.60
C VAL A 234 -2.85 11.48 -7.63
N ARG A 235 -2.57 10.20 -7.38
CA ARG A 235 -3.61 9.17 -7.23
C ARG A 235 -4.65 9.57 -6.18
N ARG A 236 -4.23 9.94 -4.96
CA ARG A 236 -5.17 10.26 -3.87
C ARG A 236 -5.97 11.53 -4.17
N ARG A 237 -5.35 12.56 -4.73
CA ARG A 237 -6.06 13.78 -5.13
C ARG A 237 -7.11 13.54 -6.20
N LEU A 238 -6.80 12.69 -7.19
CA LEU A 238 -7.76 12.27 -8.21
C LEU A 238 -8.93 11.48 -7.61
N MET A 239 -8.69 10.59 -6.64
CA MET A 239 -9.77 9.89 -5.91
C MET A 239 -10.67 10.86 -5.13
N MET A 240 -10.10 11.91 -4.53
CA MET A 240 -10.84 12.88 -3.73
C MET A 240 -11.77 13.78 -4.56
N GLN A 241 -11.63 13.81 -5.88
CA GLN A 241 -12.51 14.61 -6.74
C GLN A 241 -13.88 13.96 -6.98
N SER A 242 -13.97 12.63 -6.92
CA SER A 242 -15.20 11.93 -7.29
C SER A 242 -16.39 12.36 -6.41
N GLY A 243 -17.57 12.55 -6.99
CA GLY A 243 -18.78 12.91 -6.22
C GLY A 243 -18.83 14.35 -5.65
N LYS A 244 -17.88 15.22 -6.00
CA LYS A 244 -17.93 16.66 -5.63
C LYS A 244 -18.81 17.52 -6.54
N GLY A 245 -19.34 16.96 -7.63
CA GLY A 245 -20.08 17.70 -8.66
C GLY A 245 -19.20 18.62 -9.54
N THR A 246 -18.12 19.16 -8.99
CA THR A 246 -17.09 19.93 -9.71
C THR A 246 -15.82 19.11 -9.91
N LYS A 247 -15.13 19.34 -11.04
CA LYS A 247 -13.88 18.67 -11.37
C LYS A 247 -12.69 19.59 -11.06
N ASP A 248 -12.00 19.32 -9.95
CA ASP A 248 -10.75 20.01 -9.57
C ASP A 248 -9.63 19.79 -10.63
N TYR A 249 -9.62 18.63 -11.27
CA TYR A 249 -8.63 18.11 -12.21
C TYR A 249 -9.30 17.44 -13.42
N ASN A 250 -8.79 17.73 -14.61
CA ASN A 250 -9.23 17.13 -15.88
C ASN A 250 -8.60 15.74 -16.14
N GLY A 251 -7.54 15.40 -15.41
CA GLY A 251 -6.84 14.12 -15.53
C GLY A 251 -5.53 14.12 -14.76
N THR A 252 -4.75 13.05 -14.91
CA THR A 252 -3.47 12.87 -14.20
C THR A 252 -2.47 13.99 -14.48
N ILE A 253 -2.28 14.36 -15.75
CA ILE A 253 -1.31 15.39 -16.14
C ILE A 253 -1.74 16.77 -15.63
N ASP A 254 -3.05 17.08 -15.71
CA ASP A 254 -3.60 18.32 -15.16
C ASP A 254 -3.42 18.39 -13.64
N CYS A 255 -3.63 17.27 -12.94
CA CYS A 255 -3.38 17.18 -11.51
C CYS A 255 -1.90 17.44 -11.17
N PHE A 256 -0.96 16.82 -11.89
CA PHE A 256 0.48 17.12 -11.74
C PHE A 256 0.79 18.60 -11.92
N LYS A 257 0.32 19.20 -13.02
CA LYS A 257 0.57 20.62 -13.33
C LYS A 257 0.01 21.54 -12.24
N LYS A 258 -1.24 21.33 -11.83
CA LYS A 258 -1.90 22.15 -10.79
C LYS A 258 -1.25 22.00 -9.42
N VAL A 259 -0.89 20.77 -9.01
CA VAL A 259 -0.19 20.55 -7.74
C VAL A 259 1.15 21.29 -7.75
N HIS A 260 1.92 21.17 -8.84
CA HIS A 260 3.20 21.85 -8.95
C HIS A 260 3.05 23.37 -8.96
N ALA A 261 2.09 23.92 -9.70
CA ALA A 261 1.84 25.36 -9.79
C ALA A 261 1.34 25.96 -8.46
N GLN A 262 0.49 25.24 -7.72
CA GLN A 262 -0.16 25.75 -6.50
C GLN A 262 0.64 25.49 -5.22
N GLU A 263 1.42 24.40 -5.17
CA GLU A 263 2.09 23.95 -3.94
C GLU A 263 3.59 23.68 -4.11
N GLY A 264 4.12 23.85 -5.32
CA GLY A 264 5.51 23.52 -5.64
C GLY A 264 5.81 22.02 -5.52
N ILE A 265 7.10 21.70 -5.49
CA ILE A 265 7.57 20.31 -5.39
C ILE A 265 7.17 19.67 -4.05
N ASN A 266 7.12 20.47 -2.97
CA ASN A 266 6.79 20.00 -1.63
C ASN A 266 5.33 19.50 -1.53
N GLY A 267 4.43 20.00 -2.38
CA GLY A 267 3.04 19.53 -2.46
C GLY A 267 2.92 18.03 -2.74
N PHE A 268 3.86 17.47 -3.51
CA PHE A 268 3.87 16.03 -3.82
C PHE A 268 4.28 15.15 -2.64
N PHE A 269 5.08 15.66 -1.71
CA PHE A 269 5.66 14.89 -0.60
C PHE A 269 4.92 15.08 0.73
N LYS A 270 3.74 15.72 0.71
CA LYS A 270 2.90 15.85 1.89
C LYS A 270 2.44 14.49 2.41
N GLY A 271 2.76 14.23 3.68
CA GLY A 271 2.51 12.94 4.31
C GLY A 271 3.59 11.87 4.06
N ASN A 272 4.65 12.15 3.28
CA ASN A 272 5.69 11.14 3.00
C ASN A 272 6.37 10.65 4.30
N LEU A 273 6.67 11.56 5.24
CA LEU A 273 7.23 11.16 6.54
C LEU A 273 6.29 10.22 7.31
N SER A 274 4.98 10.51 7.35
CA SER A 274 3.98 9.60 7.93
C SER A 274 3.93 8.27 7.18
N ASN A 275 4.13 8.28 5.86
CA ASN A 275 4.22 7.07 5.05
C ASN A 275 5.43 6.20 5.44
N VAL A 276 6.59 6.80 5.68
CA VAL A 276 7.78 6.09 6.15
C VAL A 276 7.52 5.44 7.51
N TYR A 277 6.98 6.18 8.49
CA TYR A 277 6.64 5.61 9.79
C TYR A 277 5.63 4.46 9.70
N ARG A 278 4.60 4.61 8.86
CA ARG A 278 3.65 3.53 8.56
C ARG A 278 4.36 2.31 7.99
N SER A 279 5.30 2.50 7.06
CA SER A 279 6.00 1.41 6.38
C SER A 279 6.86 0.61 7.36
N VAL A 280 7.70 1.30 8.14
CA VAL A 280 8.55 0.69 9.17
C VAL A 280 7.72 0.01 10.25
N GLY A 281 6.68 0.69 10.76
CA GLY A 281 5.79 0.12 11.78
C GLY A 281 5.09 -1.15 11.29
N SER A 282 4.58 -1.15 10.06
CA SER A 282 3.93 -2.33 9.49
C SER A 282 4.90 -3.49 9.32
N ALA A 283 6.16 -3.22 8.96
CA ALA A 283 7.18 -4.25 8.83
C ALA A 283 7.58 -4.82 10.20
N LEU A 284 7.72 -3.98 11.23
CA LEU A 284 8.01 -4.42 12.60
C LEU A 284 6.89 -5.31 13.14
N VAL A 285 5.62 -4.93 12.95
CA VAL A 285 4.49 -5.76 13.43
C VAL A 285 4.48 -7.13 12.76
N LEU A 286 4.79 -7.22 11.46
CA LEU A 286 4.87 -8.50 10.77
C LEU A 286 6.03 -9.36 11.28
N VAL A 287 7.22 -8.78 11.47
CA VAL A 287 8.37 -9.52 12.04
C VAL A 287 8.06 -10.02 13.44
N LEU A 288 7.49 -9.18 14.30
CA LEU A 288 7.11 -9.57 15.66
C LEU A 288 6.02 -10.65 15.67
N TYR A 289 5.08 -10.61 14.73
CA TYR A 289 4.07 -11.64 14.58
C TYR A 289 4.68 -12.99 14.18
N ASP A 290 5.63 -12.98 13.23
CA ASP A 290 6.31 -14.20 12.79
C ASP A 290 7.16 -14.81 13.91
N GLU A 291 7.91 -14.00 14.66
CA GLU A 291 8.67 -14.45 15.83
C GLU A 291 7.76 -15.03 16.93
N PHE A 292 6.65 -14.35 17.21
CA PHE A 292 5.67 -14.83 18.19
C PHE A 292 5.04 -16.16 17.76
N LYS A 293 4.73 -16.33 16.47
CA LYS A 293 4.22 -17.58 15.93
C LYS A 293 5.28 -18.70 16.03
N HIS A 294 6.53 -18.43 15.67
CA HIS A 294 7.62 -19.40 15.81
C HIS A 294 7.82 -19.84 17.27
N TRP A 295 7.70 -18.93 18.22
CA TRP A 295 7.73 -19.23 19.65
C TRP A 295 6.55 -20.12 20.09
N LEU A 296 5.33 -19.83 19.64
CA LEU A 296 4.15 -20.68 19.92
C LEU A 296 4.29 -22.08 19.34
N ASP A 297 4.74 -22.20 18.09
CA ASP A 297 4.91 -23.49 17.41
C ASP A 297 6.00 -24.35 18.09
N SER A 298 7.07 -23.71 18.58
CA SER A 298 8.14 -24.40 19.32
C SER A 298 7.70 -24.82 20.72
N TYR A 299 6.91 -24.00 21.42
CA TYR A 299 6.34 -24.35 22.72
C TYR A 299 5.30 -25.50 22.61
N GLY A 300 4.49 -25.51 21.56
CA GLY A 300 3.52 -26.58 21.29
C GLY A 300 4.18 -27.92 20.97
N LYS A 301 5.34 -27.92 20.30
CA LYS A 301 6.15 -29.12 20.03
C LYS A 301 6.89 -29.66 21.25
N GLN A 302 7.08 -28.86 22.30
CA GLN A 302 7.69 -29.32 23.56
C GLN A 302 6.69 -30.00 24.50
N LYS A 303 5.37 -29.86 24.24
CA LYS A 303 4.30 -30.44 25.06
C LYS A 303 3.69 -31.74 24.51
N ASN A 304 4.09 -32.15 23.30
CA ASN A 304 3.72 -33.42 22.67
C ASN A 304 4.97 -34.29 22.50
#